data_AF-A0A6M0K6M1-F1
#
_entry.id   AF-A0A6M0K6M1-F1
#
_cell.length_a   1.000
_cell.length_b   1.000
_cell.length_c   1.000
_cell.angle_alpha   90.00
_cell.angle_beta   90.00
_cell.angle_gamma   90.00
#
_symmetry.space_group_name_H-M   'P 1'
#
loop_
_entity.id
_entity.type
_entity.pdbx_description
1 polymer ?
#
loop_
_entity_poly.entity_id
_entity_poly.type
_entity_poly.pdbx_seq_one_letter_code
_entity_poly.pdbx_strand_id
1 'polypeptide(L)'
;RAAASGHGRGPRIHDMRHRFAARTLIHWYRTGVDVERELPKLATYLGHVHVNETYWYLEAVPELLQLASQRLMEHAEEVRA
;
A
#
# COMPACT_ATOMS: atom_id res chain seq x y z
N ARG A 1 -6.75 2.93 28.60
CA ARG A 1 -6.75 3.46 27.20
C ARG A 1 -6.07 4.83 27.24
N ALA A 2 -4.78 4.89 26.95
CA ALA A 2 -4.03 6.15 26.98
C ALA A 2 -4.27 6.95 25.70
N ALA A 3 -4.65 8.22 25.85
CA ALA A 3 -4.88 9.15 24.76
C ALA A 3 -3.53 9.66 24.23
N ALA A 4 -3.23 9.39 22.97
CA ALA A 4 -2.06 9.97 22.31
C ALA A 4 -2.23 11.49 22.20
N SER A 5 -1.26 12.21 22.75
CA SER A 5 -1.12 13.67 22.69
C SER A 5 -0.43 14.04 21.38
N GLY A 6 -1.18 14.64 20.47
CA GLY A 6 -0.70 15.21 19.20
C GLY A 6 -1.86 15.99 18.58
N HIS A 7 -1.59 17.20 18.10
CA HIS A 7 -2.60 18.14 17.59
C HIS A 7 -3.63 17.49 16.62
N GLY A 8 -4.92 17.47 16.99
CA GLY A 8 -6.04 16.96 16.18
C GLY A 8 -6.56 15.57 16.60
N ARG A 9 -7.48 15.54 17.57
CA ARG A 9 -8.01 14.31 18.20
C ARG A 9 -9.19 13.69 17.44
N GLY A 10 -8.99 13.26 16.20
CA GLY A 10 -10.01 12.52 15.45
C GLY A 10 -9.50 12.01 14.10
N PRO A 11 -10.15 11.03 13.47
CA PRO A 11 -9.79 10.56 12.14
C PRO A 11 -9.81 11.73 11.15
N ARG A 12 -8.68 12.00 10.51
CA ARG A 12 -8.57 13.03 9.47
C ARG A 12 -8.97 12.43 8.12
N ILE A 13 -9.38 13.29 7.19
CA ILE A 13 -9.64 12.87 5.80
C ILE A 13 -8.41 12.19 5.17
N HIS A 14 -7.20 12.64 5.54
CA HIS A 14 -5.94 12.00 5.16
C HIS A 14 -5.81 10.58 5.71
N ASP A 15 -6.30 10.31 6.92
CA ASP A 15 -6.23 8.97 7.52
C ASP A 15 -7.19 8.01 6.79
N MET A 16 -8.33 8.50 6.29
CA MET A 16 -9.23 7.73 5.43
C MET A 16 -8.59 7.41 4.08
N ARG A 17 -7.95 8.41 3.45
CA ARG A 17 -7.19 8.22 2.21
C ARG A 17 -6.08 7.18 2.40
N HIS A 18 -5.32 7.28 3.50
CA HIS A 18 -4.26 6.34 3.82
C HIS A 18 -4.80 4.92 4.05
N ARG A 19 -5.89 4.80 4.82
CA ARG A 19 -6.56 3.52 5.07
C ARG A 19 -7.10 2.88 3.79
N PHE A 20 -7.69 3.68 2.90
CA PHE A 20 -8.20 3.19 1.63
C PHE A 20 -7.07 2.63 0.76
N ALA A 21 -6.00 3.40 0.55
CA ALA A 21 -4.86 2.96 -0.24
C ALA A 21 -4.23 1.67 0.33
N ALA A 22 -3.95 1.65 1.63
CA ALA A 22 -3.35 0.49 2.29
C ALA A 22 -4.23 -0.77 2.16
N ARG A 23 -5.54 -0.66 2.40
CA ARG A 23 -6.46 -1.80 2.28
C ARG A 23 -6.57 -2.33 0.85
N THR A 24 -6.62 -1.44 -0.14
CA THR A 24 -6.67 -1.84 -1.55
C THR A 24 -5.40 -2.59 -1.95
N LEU A 25 -4.22 -2.08 -1.60
CA LEU A 25 -2.95 -2.73 -1.90
C LEU A 25 -2.85 -4.10 -1.21
N ILE A 26 -3.19 -4.19 0.08
CA ILE A 26 -3.15 -5.47 0.82
C ILE A 26 -4.08 -6.49 0.15
N HIS A 27 -5.28 -6.05 -0.25
CA HIS A 27 -6.23 -6.91 -0.94
C HIS A 27 -5.67 -7.40 -2.28
N TRP A 28 -5.06 -6.54 -3.09
CA TRP A 28 -4.46 -6.91 -4.37
C TRP A 28 -3.32 -7.92 -4.21
N TYR A 29 -2.41 -7.69 -3.26
CA TYR A 29 -1.35 -8.66 -2.97
C TYR A 29 -1.92 -10.02 -2.55
N ARG A 30 -2.91 -10.05 -1.66
CA ARG A 30 -3.53 -11.29 -1.18
C ARG A 30 -4.34 -12.04 -2.24
N THR A 31 -4.86 -11.34 -3.24
CA THR A 31 -5.67 -11.93 -4.31
C THR A 31 -4.86 -12.23 -5.57
N GLY A 32 -3.54 -12.03 -5.54
CA GLY A 32 -2.66 -12.26 -6.69
C GLY A 32 -2.88 -11.27 -7.84
N VAL A 33 -3.52 -10.13 -7.59
CA VAL A 33 -3.66 -9.08 -8.58
C VAL A 33 -2.27 -8.52 -8.92
N ASP A 34 -2.09 -8.14 -10.18
CA ASP A 34 -0.89 -7.48 -10.65
C ASP A 34 -0.87 -6.03 -10.14
N VAL A 35 -0.23 -5.83 -8.98
CA VAL A 35 -0.18 -4.55 -8.27
C VAL A 35 0.43 -3.47 -9.15
N GLU A 36 1.50 -3.77 -9.87
CA GLU A 36 2.21 -2.82 -10.74
C GLU A 36 1.30 -2.30 -11.87
N ARG A 37 0.49 -3.18 -12.45
CA ARG A 37 -0.48 -2.81 -13.49
C ARG A 37 -1.65 -1.99 -12.95
N GLU A 38 -2.08 -2.25 -11.72
CA GLU A 38 -3.24 -1.58 -11.12
C GLU A 38 -2.88 -0.28 -10.39
N LEU A 39 -1.60 -0.09 -10.02
CA LEU A 39 -1.11 1.06 -9.25
C LEU A 39 -1.42 2.42 -9.90
N PRO A 40 -1.30 2.61 -11.23
CA PRO A 40 -1.66 3.88 -11.87
C PRO A 40 -3.15 4.24 -11.70
N LYS A 41 -4.04 3.25 -11.63
CA LYS A 41 -5.48 3.48 -11.39
C LYS A 41 -5.71 3.96 -9.97
N LEU A 42 -5.05 3.34 -8.99
CA LEU A 42 -5.11 3.77 -7.60
C LEU A 42 -4.52 5.18 -7.42
N ALA A 43 -3.39 5.48 -8.08
CA ALA A 43 -2.78 6.80 -8.08
C ALA A 43 -3.77 7.86 -8.61
N THR A 44 -4.44 7.58 -9.72
CA THR A 44 -5.48 8.45 -10.30
C THR A 44 -6.62 8.68 -9.32
N TYR A 45 -7.11 7.63 -8.66
CA TYR A 45 -8.19 7.74 -7.66
C TYR A 45 -7.79 8.59 -6.44
N LEU A 46 -6.53 8.49 -6.02
CA LEU A 46 -5.99 9.29 -4.90
C LEU A 46 -5.69 10.74 -5.32
N GLY A 47 -5.74 11.06 -6.62
CA GLY A 47 -5.33 12.35 -7.16
C GLY A 47 -3.81 12.57 -7.03
N HIS A 48 -3.02 11.50 -7.13
CA HIS A 48 -1.57 11.60 -7.22
C HIS A 48 -1.15 12.00 -8.62
N VAL A 49 -0.20 12.93 -8.72
CA VAL A 49 0.37 13.34 -10.01
C VAL A 49 1.37 12.30 -10.49
N HIS A 50 2.05 11.63 -9.56
CA HIS A 50 3.04 10.60 -9.84
C HIS A 50 2.74 9.31 -9.09
N VAL A 51 2.91 8.17 -9.77
CA VAL A 51 2.71 6.84 -9.17
C VAL A 51 3.67 6.61 -7.99
N ASN A 52 4.83 7.27 -7.97
CA ASN A 52 5.80 7.26 -6.86
C ASN A 52 5.19 7.68 -5.51
N GLU A 53 4.21 8.58 -5.53
CA GLU A 53 3.48 8.99 -4.32
C GLU A 53 2.63 7.83 -3.76
N THR A 54 2.21 6.90 -4.62
CA THR A 54 1.48 5.68 -4.24
C THR A 54 2.44 4.56 -3.80
N TYR A 55 3.64 4.44 -4.39
CA TYR A 55 4.62 3.44 -3.95
C TYR A 55 5.05 3.64 -2.48
N TRP A 56 4.98 4.87 -1.96
CA TRP A 56 5.25 5.16 -0.56
C TRP A 56 4.43 4.30 0.43
N TYR A 57 3.24 3.85 0.04
CA TYR A 57 2.44 2.95 0.86
C TYR A 57 3.08 1.57 1.08
N LEU A 58 3.90 1.08 0.14
CA LEU A 58 4.60 -0.19 0.29
C LEU A 58 5.62 -0.15 1.42
N GLU A 59 6.32 0.97 1.57
CA GLU A 59 7.34 1.17 2.62
C GLU A 59 6.71 1.59 3.96
N ALA A 60 5.65 2.40 3.93
CA ALA A 60 5.03 2.93 5.13
C ALA A 60 4.17 1.91 5.89
N VAL A 61 3.73 0.83 5.23
CA VAL A 61 2.89 -0.22 5.84
C VAL A 61 3.69 -1.52 5.92
N PRO A 62 4.12 -1.96 7.13
CA PRO A 62 4.97 -3.15 7.28
C PRO A 62 4.42 -4.42 6.62
N GLU A 63 3.09 -4.61 6.66
CA GLU A 63 2.42 -5.72 6.01
C GLU A 63 2.57 -5.69 4.48
N LEU A 64 2.51 -4.51 3.86
CA LEU A 64 2.71 -4.37 2.42
C LEU A 64 4.15 -4.66 2.03
N LEU A 65 5.12 -4.19 2.82
CA LEU A 65 6.53 -4.49 2.57
C LEU A 65 6.79 -6.00 2.63
N GLN A 66 6.19 -6.69 3.61
CA GLN A 66 6.28 -8.14 3.73
C GLN A 66 5.67 -8.86 2.53
N LEU A 67 4.46 -8.48 2.11
CA LEU A 67 3.79 -9.06 0.94
C LEU A 67 4.57 -8.82 -0.35
N ALA A 68 5.13 -7.62 -0.54
CA ALA A 68 5.99 -7.30 -1.68
C ALA A 68 7.27 -8.15 -1.69
N SER A 69 7.89 -8.33 -0.53
CA SER A 69 9.10 -9.16 -0.36
C SER A 69 8.82 -10.62 -0.69
N GLN A 70 7.69 -11.17 -0.21
CA GLN A 70 7.28 -12.55 -0.50
C GLN A 70 7.11 -12.79 -2.00
N ARG A 71 6.37 -11.90 -2.68
CA ARG A 71 6.18 -11.99 -4.14
C ARG A 71 7.49 -11.96 -4.91
N LEU A 72 8.43 -11.11 -4.49
CA LEU A 72 9.76 -11.04 -5.11
C LEU A 72 10.52 -12.36 -4.95
N MET A 73 10.47 -12.96 -3.76
CA MET A 73 11.13 -14.25 -3.50
C MET A 73 10.52 -15.36 -4.34
N GLU A 74 9.18 -15.44 -4.43
CA GLU A 74 8.47 -16.42 -5.27
C GLU A 74 8.91 -16.32 -6.74
N HIS A 75 8.90 -15.13 -7.32
CA HIS A 75 9.36 -14.92 -8.69
C HIS A 75 10.85 -15.23 -8.87
N ALA A 76 11.70 -14.96 -7.88
CA ALA A 76 13.12 -15.28 -7.95
C ALA A 76 13.37 -16.79 -7.97
N GLU A 77 12.57 -17.58 -7.25
CA GLU A 77 12.62 -19.04 -7.29
C GLU A 77 12.09 -19.59 -8.63
N GLU A 78 10.98 -19.04 -9.15
CA GLU A 78 10.44 -19.41 -10.47
C GLU A 78 11.44 -19.20 -11.62
N VAL A 79 12.20 -18.10 -11.61
CA VAL A 79 13.20 -17.81 -12.65
C VAL A 79 14.44 -18.71 -12.54
N ARG A 80 14.70 -19.29 -11.37
CA ARG A 80 15.85 -20.17 -11.12
C ARG A 80 15.57 -21.64 -11.44
N ALA A 81 14.30 -22.04 -11.43
CA ALA A 81 13.84 -23.39 -11.76
C ALA A 81 13.82 -23.64 -13.28
#